data_AF-A0A0Q7D097-F1
#
_entry.id   AF-A0A0Q7D097-F1
#
_cell.length_a   1.000
_cell.length_b   1.000
_cell.length_c   1.000
_cell.angle_alpha   90.00
_cell.angle_beta   90.00
_cell.angle_gamma   90.00
#
_symmetry.space_group_name_H-M   'P 1'
#
loop_
_entity.id
_entity.type
_entity.pdbx_description
1 polymer ?
#
loop_
_entity_poly.entity_id
_entity_poly.type
_entity_poly.pdbx_seq_one_letter_code
_entity_poly.pdbx_strand_id
1 'polypeptide(L)'
;MEKAFVAQRVATKLFTTEAAVDQAMVEATELLADLLKARSEVNASLVFADEVQVKMVEAIKALGEARSAMVGAHNELAEAQLRLGIRTKLGYMDKPEMRKRETTTAMRQVG
;
A
#
# COMPACT_ATOMS: atom_id res chain seq x y z
N MET A 1 11.23 19.41 -20.46
CA MET A 1 9.77 19.10 -20.50
C MET A 1 9.49 17.62 -20.68
N GLU A 2 10.14 16.93 -21.63
CA GLU A 2 9.85 15.51 -21.95
C GLU A 2 10.03 14.52 -20.77
N LYS A 3 11.13 14.61 -20.01
CA LYS A 3 11.42 13.69 -18.89
C LYS A 3 10.40 13.78 -17.74
N ALA A 4 9.90 14.97 -17.44
CA ALA A 4 8.89 15.18 -16.39
C ALA A 4 7.54 14.57 -16.79
N PHE A 5 7.16 14.67 -18.07
CA PHE A 5 5.95 14.05 -18.58
C PHE A 5 6.03 12.51 -18.54
N VAL A 6 7.17 11.94 -18.92
CA VAL A 6 7.41 10.48 -18.82
C VAL A 6 7.33 10.02 -17.35
N ALA A 7 7.98 10.74 -16.43
CA ALA A 7 7.94 10.44 -15.01
C ALA A 7 6.51 10.51 -14.44
N GLN A 8 5.75 11.55 -14.80
CA GLN A 8 4.34 11.69 -14.38
C GLN A 8 3.49 10.50 -14.86
N ARG A 9 3.67 10.07 -16.11
CA ARG A 9 2.96 8.91 -16.67
C ARG A 9 3.29 7.62 -15.90
N VAL A 10 4.57 7.41 -15.56
CA VAL A 10 5.00 6.25 -14.76
C VAL A 10 4.42 6.33 -13.34
N ALA A 11 4.47 7.50 -12.70
CA ALA A 11 3.92 7.70 -11.36
C ALA A 11 2.40 7.43 -11.32
N THR A 12 1.63 7.94 -12.28
CA THR A 12 0.20 7.65 -12.38
C THR A 12 -0.06 6.15 -12.52
N LYS A 13 0.72 5.45 -13.37
CA LYS A 13 0.58 3.99 -13.53
C LYS A 13 0.97 3.21 -12.28
N LEU A 14 1.99 3.67 -11.55
CA LEU A 14 2.41 3.07 -10.29
C LEU A 14 1.25 3.10 -9.28
N PHE A 15 0.65 4.27 -9.04
CA PHE A 15 -0.48 4.41 -8.13
C PHE A 15 -1.68 3.56 -8.52
N THR A 16 -2.03 3.51 -9.82
CA THR A 16 -3.13 2.65 -10.27
C THR A 16 -2.83 1.17 -10.06
N THR A 17 -1.57 0.76 -10.18
CA THR A 17 -1.16 -0.63 -9.98
C THR A 17 -1.17 -1.00 -8.50
N GLU A 18 -0.67 -0.12 -7.63
CA GLU A 18 -0.76 -0.29 -6.16
C GLU A 18 -2.21 -0.46 -5.71
N ALA A 19 -3.11 0.41 -6.19
CA ALA A 19 -4.53 0.31 -5.89
C ALA A 19 -5.17 -1.00 -6.40
N ALA A 20 -4.76 -1.48 -7.58
CA ALA A 20 -5.25 -2.74 -8.13
C ALA A 20 -4.80 -3.95 -7.31
N VAL A 21 -3.56 -3.95 -6.80
CA VAL A 21 -3.05 -5.01 -5.90
C VAL A 21 -3.81 -5.01 -4.58
N ASP A 22 -4.05 -3.83 -4.00
CA ASP A 22 -4.84 -3.70 -2.76
C ASP A 22 -6.29 -4.18 -2.98
N GLN A 23 -6.91 -3.85 -4.13
CA GLN A 23 -8.24 -4.33 -4.47
C GLN A 23 -8.28 -5.86 -4.66
N ALA A 24 -7.28 -6.44 -5.34
CA ALA A 24 -7.18 -7.89 -5.51
C ALA A 24 -7.07 -8.62 -4.16
N MET A 25 -6.37 -8.01 -3.18
CA MET A 25 -6.30 -8.54 -1.82
C MET A 25 -7.68 -8.58 -1.15
N VAL A 26 -8.46 -7.49 -1.28
CA VAL A 26 -9.83 -7.41 -0.73
C VAL A 26 -10.68 -8.53 -1.31
N GLU A 27 -10.76 -8.63 -2.64
CA GLU A 27 -11.58 -9.62 -3.33
C GLU A 27 -11.17 -11.06 -2.99
N ALA A 28 -9.86 -11.34 -2.90
CA ALA A 28 -9.37 -12.66 -2.49
C ALA A 28 -9.79 -13.04 -1.07
N THR A 29 -9.75 -12.08 -0.13
CA THR A 29 -10.18 -12.31 1.25
C THR A 29 -11.68 -12.47 1.39
N GLU A 30 -12.48 -11.73 0.61
CA GLU A 30 -13.94 -11.89 0.54
C GLU A 30 -14.31 -13.27 0.01
N LEU A 31 -13.66 -13.71 -1.08
CA LEU A 31 -13.88 -15.05 -1.63
C LEU A 31 -13.57 -16.16 -0.62
N LEU A 32 -12.48 -16.03 0.15
CA LEU A 32 -12.16 -17.00 1.21
C LEU A 32 -13.25 -17.02 2.29
N ALA A 33 -13.73 -15.86 2.72
CA ALA A 33 -14.80 -15.76 3.70
C ALA A 33 -16.11 -16.40 3.19
N ASP A 34 -16.47 -16.17 1.93
CA ASP A 34 -17.67 -16.72 1.34
C ASP A 34 -17.56 -18.23 1.11
N LEU A 35 -16.38 -18.75 0.77
CA LEU A 35 -16.15 -20.19 0.69
C LEU A 35 -16.36 -20.90 2.04
N LEU A 36 -15.94 -20.27 3.13
CA LEU A 36 -16.16 -20.78 4.49
C LEU A 36 -17.64 -20.78 4.89
N LYS A 37 -18.39 -19.73 4.53
CA LYS A 37 -19.83 -19.62 4.77
C LYS A 37 -20.62 -20.62 3.93
N ALA A 38 -20.37 -20.66 2.62
CA ALA A 38 -21.05 -21.53 1.67
C ALA A 38 -20.95 -23.00 2.09
N ARG A 39 -19.79 -23.43 2.60
CA ARG A 39 -19.61 -24.77 3.18
C ARG A 39 -20.63 -25.08 4.27
N SER A 40 -20.90 -24.14 5.16
CA SER A 40 -21.91 -24.31 6.23
C SER A 40 -23.35 -24.27 5.70
N GLU A 41 -23.64 -23.42 4.72
CA GLU A 41 -24.97 -23.27 4.11
C GLU A 41 -25.43 -24.57 3.42
N VAL A 42 -24.48 -25.30 2.80
CA VAL A 42 -24.77 -26.57 2.13
C VAL A 42 -24.60 -27.79 3.04
N ASN A 43 -24.35 -27.59 4.35
CA ASN A 43 -24.09 -28.65 5.33
C ASN A 43 -22.96 -29.61 4.91
N ALA A 44 -21.92 -29.09 4.24
CA ALA A 44 -20.78 -29.90 3.84
C ALA A 44 -19.83 -30.16 5.02
N SER A 45 -19.14 -31.31 4.96
CA SER A 45 -18.08 -31.66 5.91
C SER A 45 -16.93 -30.65 5.87
N LEU A 46 -16.19 -30.51 6.96
CA LEU A 46 -14.97 -29.68 7.04
C LEU A 46 -13.90 -30.10 6.02
N VAL A 47 -13.87 -31.37 5.63
CA VAL A 47 -12.91 -31.91 4.66
C VAL A 47 -13.26 -31.47 3.23
N PHE A 48 -14.50 -31.00 3.00
CA PHE A 48 -14.93 -30.53 1.69
C PHE A 48 -14.17 -29.25 1.30
N ALA A 49 -13.42 -29.33 0.20
CA ALA A 49 -12.61 -28.23 -0.34
C ALA A 49 -11.54 -27.67 0.62
N ASP A 50 -11.06 -28.47 1.58
CA ASP A 50 -9.98 -28.09 2.50
C ASP A 50 -8.71 -27.66 1.75
N GLU A 51 -8.28 -28.43 0.74
CA GLU A 51 -7.13 -28.08 -0.09
C GLU A 51 -7.30 -26.76 -0.86
N VAL A 52 -8.55 -26.37 -1.17
CA VAL A 52 -8.82 -25.10 -1.85
C VAL A 52 -8.59 -23.93 -0.89
N GLN A 53 -8.97 -24.08 0.38
CA GLN A 53 -8.73 -23.06 1.40
C GLN A 53 -7.23 -22.82 1.61
N VAL A 54 -6.43 -23.89 1.65
CA VAL A 54 -4.96 -23.80 1.74
C VAL A 54 -4.40 -22.99 0.57
N LYS A 55 -4.80 -23.33 -0.67
CA LYS A 55 -4.37 -22.61 -1.88
C LYS A 55 -4.82 -21.15 -1.89
N MET A 56 -6.00 -20.84 -1.36
CA MET A 56 -6.47 -19.46 -1.22
C MET A 56 -5.62 -18.65 -0.24
N VAL A 57 -5.26 -19.23 0.90
CA VAL A 57 -4.36 -18.58 1.87
C VAL A 57 -2.97 -18.36 1.27
N GLU A 58 -2.45 -19.33 0.52
CA GLU A 58 -1.19 -19.16 -0.22
C GLU A 58 -1.25 -18.04 -1.26
N ALA A 59 -2.37 -17.92 -1.99
CA ALA A 59 -2.57 -16.82 -2.93
C ALA A 59 -2.62 -15.44 -2.24
N ILE A 60 -3.33 -15.34 -1.11
CA ILE A 60 -3.39 -14.12 -0.29
C ILE A 60 -1.99 -13.75 0.23
N LYS A 61 -1.20 -14.74 0.67
CA LYS A 61 0.19 -14.52 1.08
C LYS A 61 1.02 -13.94 -0.08
N ALA A 62 0.92 -14.52 -1.27
CA ALA A 62 1.64 -14.04 -2.46
C ALA A 62 1.23 -12.60 -2.84
N LEU A 63 -0.05 -12.24 -2.72
CA LEU A 63 -0.51 -10.86 -2.89
C LEU A 63 0.12 -9.92 -1.83
N GLY A 64 0.31 -10.41 -0.60
CA GLY A 64 0.97 -9.64 0.46
C GLY A 64 2.43 -9.36 0.15
N GLU A 65 3.15 -10.36 -0.34
CA GLU A 65 4.52 -10.21 -0.83
C GLU A 65 4.60 -9.26 -2.04
N ALA A 66 3.65 -9.35 -2.96
CA ALA A 66 3.54 -8.43 -4.10
C ALA A 66 3.36 -6.97 -3.63
N ARG A 67 2.52 -6.73 -2.62
CA ARG A 67 2.33 -5.40 -2.03
C ARG A 67 3.62 -4.84 -1.43
N SER A 68 4.36 -5.66 -0.68
CA SER A 68 5.68 -5.26 -0.15
C SER A 68 6.67 -4.92 -1.27
N ALA A 69 6.70 -5.71 -2.34
CA ALA A 69 7.55 -5.44 -3.51
C ALA A 69 7.16 -4.14 -4.22
N MET A 70 5.86 -3.84 -4.36
CA MET A 70 5.35 -2.59 -4.94
C MET A 70 5.79 -1.36 -4.13
N VAL A 71 5.71 -1.44 -2.80
CA VAL A 71 6.22 -0.36 -1.92
C VAL A 71 7.74 -0.16 -2.10
N GLY A 72 8.50 -1.24 -2.24
CA GLY A 72 9.92 -1.17 -2.58
C GLY A 72 10.16 -0.43 -3.90
N ALA A 73 9.47 -0.85 -4.97
CA ALA A 73 9.54 -0.21 -6.28
C ALA A 73 9.15 1.27 -6.24
N HIS A 74 8.14 1.64 -5.45
CA HIS A 74 7.75 3.04 -5.25
C HIS A 74 8.90 3.88 -4.71
N ASN A 75 9.56 3.40 -3.65
CA ASN A 75 10.66 4.12 -3.02
C ASN A 75 11.85 4.27 -3.98
N GLU A 76 12.19 3.21 -4.72
CA GLU A 76 13.26 3.26 -5.73
C GLU A 76 12.94 4.24 -6.87
N LEU A 77 11.70 4.27 -7.34
CA LEU A 77 11.26 5.22 -8.36
C LEU A 77 11.26 6.67 -7.85
N ALA A 78 10.93 6.88 -6.57
CA ALA A 78 11.04 8.20 -5.94
C ALA A 78 12.50 8.69 -5.89
N GLU A 79 13.46 7.81 -5.59
CA GLU A 79 14.88 8.14 -5.69
C GLU A 79 15.32 8.42 -7.14
N ALA A 80 14.88 7.59 -8.10
CA ALA A 80 15.21 7.76 -9.51
C ALA A 80 14.71 9.10 -10.05
N GLN A 81 13.51 9.54 -9.61
CA GLN A 81 12.96 10.86 -9.92
C GLN A 81 13.90 11.99 -9.46
N LEU A 82 14.44 11.89 -8.24
CA LEU A 82 15.39 12.88 -7.70
C LEU A 82 16.71 12.89 -8.48
N ARG A 83 17.25 11.72 -8.84
CA ARG A 83 18.48 11.58 -9.65
C ARG A 83 18.33 12.16 -11.05
N LEU A 84 17.12 12.12 -11.62
CA LEU A 84 16.79 12.74 -12.90
C LEU A 84 16.57 14.27 -12.81
N GLY A 85 16.69 14.86 -11.61
CA GLY A 85 16.47 16.29 -11.38
C GLY A 85 15.00 16.70 -11.38
N ILE A 86 14.08 15.74 -11.35
CA ILE A 86 12.65 15.98 -11.38
C ILE A 86 12.19 16.22 -9.94
N ARG A 87 12.21 17.48 -9.51
CA ARG A 87 11.80 17.89 -8.15
C ARG A 87 10.31 18.23 -8.06
N THR A 88 9.47 17.63 -8.90
CA THR A 88 8.02 17.85 -8.84
C THR A 88 7.53 17.41 -7.47
N LYS A 89 7.24 18.40 -6.61
CA LYS A 89 6.44 18.21 -5.41
C LYS A 89 5.10 17.68 -5.89
N LEU A 90 4.68 16.53 -5.35
CA LEU A 90 3.31 16.08 -5.52
C LEU A 90 2.43 17.19 -4.94
N GLY A 91 1.65 17.84 -5.81
CA GLY A 91 0.67 18.84 -5.42
C GLY A 91 -0.41 18.20 -4.57
N TYR A 92 -0.17 18.09 -3.27
CA TYR A 92 -1.18 18.01 -2.23
C TYR A 92 -0.66 18.90 -1.11
N MET A 93 -1.48 19.90 -0.76
CA MET A 93 -1.41 20.81 0.39
C MET A 93 -0.13 20.71 1.23
N ASP A 94 0.58 21.83 1.38
CA ASP A 94 1.46 22.01 2.54
C ASP A 94 0.74 21.43 3.76
N LYS A 95 1.29 20.36 4.34
CA LYS A 95 0.80 19.87 5.64
C LYS A 95 0.68 21.11 6.49
N PRO A 96 -0.51 21.42 7.06
CA PRO A 96 -0.63 22.61 7.89
C PRO A 96 0.49 22.52 8.89
N GLU A 97 1.35 23.54 8.93
CA GLU A 97 2.48 23.55 9.84
C GLU A 97 1.91 23.23 11.21
N MET A 98 2.14 22.01 11.71
CA MET A 98 1.97 21.75 13.11
C MET A 98 2.96 22.71 13.74
N ARG A 99 2.45 23.86 14.20
CA ARG A 99 3.21 24.82 14.98
C ARG A 99 4.03 23.99 15.94
N LYS A 100 5.33 23.91 15.69
CA LYS A 100 6.26 23.37 16.68
C LYS A 100 5.95 24.20 17.91
N ARG A 101 5.34 23.60 18.92
CA ARG A 101 5.18 24.27 20.20
C ARG A 101 6.62 24.58 20.60
N GLU A 102 6.99 25.85 20.50
CA GLU A 102 8.20 26.35 21.11
C GLU A 102 8.05 26.00 22.58
N THR A 103 8.65 24.89 22.97
CA THR A 103 8.85 24.55 24.36
C THR A 103 9.92 25.51 24.79
N THR A 104 9.49 26.71 25.18
CA THR A 104 10.34 27.69 25.84
C THR A 104 10.86 26.97 27.07
N THR A 105 12.09 26.46 26.97
CA THR A 105 12.77 25.88 28.12
C THR A 105 13.06 27.06 29.03
N ALA A 106 12.17 27.28 30.00
CA ALA A 106 12.38 28.28 31.03
C ALA A 106 13.64 27.88 31.79
N MET A 107 14.75 28.56 31.51
CA MET A 107 15.96 28.41 32.31
C MET A 107 15.62 28.86 33.73
N ARG A 108 15.78 27.96 34.68
CA ARG A 108 15.61 28.25 36.11
C ARG A 108 16.69 29.27 36.51
N GLN A 109 16.31 30.52 36.73
CA GLN A 109 17.18 31.50 37.37
C GLN A 109 17.50 30.99 38.78
N VAL A 110 18.78 30.71 39.01
CA VAL A 110 19.34 30.53 40.35
C VAL A 110 19.90 31.88 40.77
N GLY A 111 19.27 32.47 41.77
CA GLY A 111 19.71 33.64 42.52
C GLY A 111 19.47 33.37 43.99
#